data_AF-A0A9R0YWV9-F1
#
_entry.id   AF-A0A9R0YWV9-F1
#
_cell.length_a   1.000
_cell.length_b   1.000
_cell.length_c   1.000
_cell.angle_alpha   90.00
_cell.angle_beta   90.00
_cell.angle_gamma   90.00
#
_symmetry.space_group_name_H-M   'P 1'
#
loop_
_entity.id
_entity.type
_entity.pdbx_description
1 polymer ?
#
loop_
_entity_poly.entity_id
_entity_poly.type
_entity_poly.pdbx_seq_one_letter_code
_entity_poly.pdbx_strand_id
1 'polypeptide(L)'
;MEGPPQLMAGAVREIWELPEGPRIIQPVLQVVDLRTVTTKNPVGHQSERYRMLLSDGVHSRRSMLSTNHNHLVKTGDLRQSAIVHL
;
A
#
# COMPACT_ATOMS: atom_id res chain seq x y z
N MET A 1 -17.29 21.72 -4.05
CA MET A 1 -16.81 20.91 -2.92
C MET A 1 -16.65 19.51 -3.45
N GLU A 2 -15.43 19.09 -3.79
CA GLU A 2 -15.17 17.67 -4.05
C GLU A 2 -15.30 16.93 -2.72
N GLY A 3 -16.07 15.84 -2.71
CA GLY A 3 -16.22 15.01 -1.52
C GLY A 3 -14.88 14.39 -1.10
N PRO A 4 -14.78 13.85 0.13
CA PRO A 4 -13.59 13.11 0.52
C PRO A 4 -13.31 12.00 -0.51
N PRO A 5 -12.03 11.75 -0.85
CA PRO A 5 -11.68 10.71 -1.81
C PRO A 5 -12.29 9.38 -1.35
N GLN A 6 -13.20 8.84 -2.17
CA GLN A 6 -13.93 7.62 -1.84
C GLN A 6 -13.06 6.41 -2.16
N LEU A 7 -12.98 5.47 -1.21
CA LEU A 7 -12.31 4.21 -1.42
C LEU A 7 -13.06 3.38 -2.48
N MET A 8 -12.32 2.71 -3.35
CA MET A 8 -12.91 1.89 -4.42
C MET A 8 -13.28 0.50 -3.89
N ALA A 9 -14.45 0.37 -3.28
CA ALA A 9 -14.93 -0.88 -2.71
C ALA A 9 -14.81 -2.09 -3.67
N GLY A 10 -14.16 -3.16 -3.22
CA GLY A 10 -13.93 -4.38 -4.00
C GLY A 10 -12.60 -4.41 -4.76
N ALA A 11 -11.92 -3.27 -4.92
CA ALA A 11 -10.68 -3.19 -5.69
C ALA A 11 -9.52 -4.02 -5.11
N VAL A 12 -9.45 -4.18 -3.79
CA VAL A 12 -8.40 -5.02 -3.17
C VAL A 12 -8.54 -6.47 -3.63
N ARG A 13 -9.78 -6.96 -3.76
CA ARG A 13 -10.06 -8.29 -4.26
C ARG A 13 -9.70 -8.40 -5.74
N GLU A 14 -10.12 -7.44 -6.56
CA GLU A 14 -9.84 -7.43 -7.99
C GLU A 14 -8.35 -7.42 -8.32
N ILE A 15 -7.55 -6.56 -7.68
CA ILE A 15 -6.09 -6.51 -7.88
C ILE A 15 -5.43 -7.83 -7.51
N TRP A 16 -5.91 -8.49 -6.46
CA TRP A 16 -5.22 -9.66 -5.90
C TRP A 16 -5.65 -10.98 -6.52
N GLU A 17 -6.89 -11.09 -6.97
CA GLU A 17 -7.45 -12.31 -7.55
C GLU A 17 -7.39 -12.33 -9.07
N LEU A 18 -7.36 -11.16 -9.73
CA LEU A 18 -7.30 -11.07 -11.19
C LEU A 18 -5.88 -10.76 -11.66
N PRO A 19 -5.29 -11.58 -12.54
CA PRO A 19 -3.94 -11.36 -13.07
C PRO A 19 -3.74 -9.99 -13.73
N GLU A 20 -4.77 -9.46 -14.39
CA GLU A 20 -4.74 -8.15 -15.05
C GLU A 20 -5.34 -7.03 -14.19
N GLY A 21 -5.83 -7.32 -12.98
CA GLY A 21 -6.47 -6.34 -12.09
C GLY A 21 -5.67 -5.04 -11.92
N PRO A 22 -4.37 -5.09 -11.51
CA PRO A 22 -3.55 -3.89 -11.35
C PRO A 22 -3.28 -3.10 -12.65
N ARG A 23 -3.57 -3.66 -13.82
CA ARG A 23 -3.41 -2.99 -15.13
C ARG A 23 -4.70 -2.34 -15.62
N ILE A 24 -5.84 -2.79 -15.10
CA ILE A 24 -7.17 -2.36 -15.55
C ILE A 24 -7.71 -1.24 -14.66
N ILE A 25 -7.37 -1.25 -13.37
CA ILE A 25 -7.88 -0.28 -12.40
C ILE A 25 -6.76 0.44 -11.66
N GLN A 26 -6.98 1.73 -11.35
CA GLN A 26 -6.15 2.53 -10.44
C GLN A 26 -6.95 2.85 -9.18
N PRO A 27 -7.03 1.92 -8.22
CA PRO A 27 -7.93 2.10 -7.10
C PRO A 27 -7.42 3.08 -6.06
N VAL A 28 -8.39 3.74 -5.44
CA VAL A 28 -8.19 4.57 -4.26
C VAL A 28 -8.32 3.68 -3.03
N LEU A 29 -7.22 3.52 -2.29
CA LEU A 29 -7.14 2.66 -1.11
C LEU A 29 -6.66 3.45 0.12
N GLN A 30 -6.95 2.94 1.30
CA GLN A 30 -6.43 3.47 2.56
C GLN A 30 -5.31 2.60 3.10
N VAL A 31 -4.24 3.23 3.61
CA VAL A 31 -3.22 2.58 4.42
C VAL A 31 -3.74 2.43 5.85
N VAL A 32 -4.21 1.24 6.21
CA VAL A 32 -4.76 0.96 7.55
C VAL A 32 -3.66 0.76 8.58
N ASP A 33 -2.53 0.17 8.18
CA ASP A 33 -1.37 -0.10 9.04
C ASP A 33 -0.10 0.00 8.19
N LEU A 34 0.98 0.51 8.78
CA LEU A 34 2.28 0.68 8.15
C LEU A 34 3.37 0.34 9.16
N ARG A 35 4.17 -0.69 8.86
CA ARG A 35 5.22 -1.18 9.76
C ARG A 35 6.53 -1.41 9.04
N THR A 36 7.62 -0.99 9.67
CA THR A 36 8.97 -1.36 9.24
C THR A 36 9.20 -2.86 9.50
N VAL A 37 9.77 -3.54 8.51
CA VAL A 37 10.16 -4.94 8.56
C VAL A 37 11.66 -5.02 8.33
N THR A 38 12.38 -5.51 9.34
CA THR A 38 13.82 -5.77 9.22
C THR A 38 14.02 -7.11 8.53
N THR A 39 14.51 -7.10 7.30
CA THR A 39 14.98 -8.32 6.62
C THR A 39 16.47 -8.48 6.87
N LYS A 40 16.87 -9.53 7.59
CA LYS A 40 18.28 -9.88 7.75
C LYS A 40 18.78 -10.52 6.44
N ASN A 41 19.36 -9.72 5.56
CA ASN A 41 20.08 -10.26 4.40
C ASN A 41 21.47 -10.75 4.85
N PRO A 42 21.92 -11.95 4.42
CA PRO A 42 23.22 -12.50 4.82
C PRO A 42 24.44 -11.70 4.33
N VAL A 43 24.25 -10.71 3.43
CA VAL A 43 25.33 -9.91 2.82
C VAL A 43 25.45 -8.51 3.45
N GLY A 44 24.94 -8.28 4.66
CA GLY A 44 25.17 -7.04 5.42
C GLY A 44 24.44 -5.77 4.94
N HIS A 45 23.80 -5.81 3.77
CA HIS A 45 22.94 -4.72 3.31
C HIS A 45 21.55 -4.81 3.95
N GLN A 46 21.33 -4.04 5.02
CA GLN A 46 20.00 -3.82 5.58
C GLN A 46 19.18 -2.98 4.58
N SER A 47 18.27 -3.63 3.86
CA SER A 47 17.26 -2.92 3.08
C SER A 47 16.04 -2.70 3.96
N GLU A 48 15.73 -1.44 4.27
CA GLU A 48 14.51 -1.08 4.98
C GLU A 48 13.31 -1.49 4.11
N ARG A 49 12.44 -2.34 4.66
CA ARG A 49 11.20 -2.72 3.99
C ARG A 49 10.03 -2.27 4.84
N TYR A 50 8.99 -1.77 4.18
CA TYR A 50 7.77 -1.36 4.86
C TYR A 50 6.63 -2.25 4.41
N ARG A 51 5.98 -2.91 5.37
CA ARG A 51 4.78 -3.69 5.14
C ARG A 51 3.57 -2.83 5.44
N MET A 52 2.62 -2.84 4.51
CA MET A 52 1.38 -2.09 4.61
C MET A 52 0.20 -3.04 4.73
N LEU A 53 -0.87 -2.57 5.37
CA LEU A 53 -2.21 -3.11 5.23
C LEU A 53 -3.02 -2.11 4.42
N LEU A 54 -3.41 -2.47 3.20
CA LEU A 54 -4.23 -1.63 2.33
C LEU A 54 -5.69 -2.07 2.41
N SER A 55 -6.62 -1.12 2.41
CA SER A 55 -8.05 -1.39 2.42
C SER A 55 -8.81 -0.56 1.39
N ASP A 56 -9.82 -1.16 0.78
CA ASP A 56 -10.81 -0.49 -0.07
C ASP A 56 -12.11 -0.14 0.69
N GLY A 57 -12.12 -0.28 2.02
CA GLY A 57 -13.30 -0.10 2.87
C GLY A 57 -14.16 -1.36 3.06
N VAL A 58 -13.94 -2.43 2.29
CA VAL A 58 -14.66 -3.72 2.42
C VAL A 58 -13.69 -4.86 2.72
N HIS A 59 -12.56 -4.89 2.01
CA HIS A 59 -11.50 -5.85 2.13
C HIS A 59 -10.22 -5.16 2.59
N SER A 60 -9.33 -5.94 3.18
CA SER A 60 -7.99 -5.49 3.56
C SER A 60 -6.95 -6.53 3.17
N ARG A 61 -5.80 -6.08 2.65
CA ARG A 61 -4.73 -6.97 2.21
C ARG A 61 -3.37 -6.44 2.61
N ARG A 62 -2.50 -7.35 3.06
CA ARG A 62 -1.10 -7.04 3.36
C ARG A 62 -0.30 -6.94 2.08
N SER A 63 0.45 -5.87 1.93
CA SER A 63 1.35 -5.61 0.80
C SER A 63 2.72 -5.16 1.31
N MET A 64 3.72 -5.20 0.43
CA MET A 64 5.05 -4.68 0.69
C MET A 64 5.27 -3.43 -0.16
N LEU A 65 5.73 -2.36 0.45
CA LEU A 65 6.14 -1.16 -0.28
C LEU A 65 7.41 -1.47 -1.07
N SER A 66 7.42 -1.07 -2.34
CA SER A 66 8.65 -1.11 -3.14
C SER A 66 9.70 -0.18 -2.53
N THR A 67 10.95 -0.64 -2.47
CA THR A 67 12.06 0.11 -1.86
C THR A 67 12.30 1.48 -2.51
N ASN A 68 11.89 1.65 -3.77
CA ASN A 68 11.96 2.92 -4.48
C ASN A 68 11.07 4.01 -3.84
N HIS A 69 10.00 3.59 -3.15
CA HIS A 69 9.02 4.48 -2.51
C HIS A 69 9.23 4.63 -1.00
N ASN A 70 10.32 4.07 -0.44
CA ASN A 70 10.64 4.20 0.98
C ASN A 70 10.73 5.66 1.46
N HIS A 71 11.12 6.58 0.57
CA HIS A 71 11.20 8.00 0.88
C HIS A 71 9.86 8.58 1.32
N LEU A 72 8.73 8.11 0.78
CA LEU A 72 7.39 8.59 1.15
C LEU A 72 7.05 8.30 2.62
N VAL A 73 7.53 7.17 3.15
CA VAL A 73 7.37 6.86 4.58
C VAL A 73 8.21 7.78 5.45
N LYS A 74 9.43 8.10 4.98
CA LYS A 74 10.38 8.95 5.70
C LYS A 74 9.98 10.42 5.73
N THR A 75 9.40 10.92 4.63
CA THR A 75 8.84 12.28 4.54
C THR A 75 7.51 12.40 5.27
N GLY A 76 6.84 11.27 5.55
CA GLY A 76 5.53 11.23 6.21
C GLY A 76 4.35 11.37 5.24
N ASP A 77 4.61 11.44 3.94
CA ASP A 77 3.59 11.46 2.88
C ASP A 77 2.81 10.15 2.85
N LEU A 78 3.50 9.03 3.08
CA LEU A 78 2.91 7.72 3.26
C LEU A 78 2.93 7.34 4.74
N ARG A 79 1.75 7.33 5.35
CA ARG A 79 1.56 7.04 6.78
C ARG A 79 0.27 6.28 7.02
N GLN A 80 0.09 5.80 8.25
CA GLN A 80 -1.18 5.23 8.66
C GLN A 80 -2.33 6.23 8.45
N SER A 81 -3.46 5.73 7.94
CA SER A 81 -4.65 6.45 7.50
C SER A 81 -4.51 7.28 6.22
N ALA A 82 -3.34 7.25 5.54
CA ALA A 82 -3.19 7.91 4.25
C ALA A 82 -4.05 7.25 3.17
N ILE A 83 -4.54 8.05 2.23
CA ILE A 83 -5.25 7.60 1.04
C ILE A 83 -4.26 7.57 -0.11
N VAL A 84 -4.21 6.46 -0.84
CA VAL A 84 -3.26 6.22 -1.93
C VAL A 84 -3.99 5.80 -3.20
N HIS A 85 -3.41 6.19 -4.33
CA HIS A 85 -3.79 5.71 -5.65
C HIS A 85 -2.72 4.73 -6.12
N LEU A 86 -3.12 3.53 -6.54
CA LEU A 86 -2.22 2.50 -7.06
C LEU A 86 -2.08 2.57 -8.58
#